data_AF-A0A4Y1ZQH4-F1
#
_entry.id   AF-A0A4Y1ZQH4-F1
#
_cell.length_a   1.000
_cell.length_b   1.000
_cell.length_c   1.000
_cell.angle_alpha   90.00
_cell.angle_beta   90.00
_cell.angle_gamma   90.00
#
_symmetry.space_group_name_H-M   'P 1'
#
loop_
_entity.id
_entity.type
_entity.pdbx_description
1 polymer ?
#
loop_
_entity_poly.entity_id
_entity_poly.type
_entity_poly.pdbx_seq_one_letter_code
_entity_poly.pdbx_strand_id
1 'polypeptide(L)'
;MLSGLDCDQELPSCEENTVSIDFRARSSMEIREELLKDEDLQKIIHCFENNDKDVNHASWLERRYLMNQGVLYRYSHDSESEEAQLVVPSHERDKILKEHPCLF
;
A
#
# COMPACT_ATOMS: atom_id res chain seq x y z
N MET A 1 12.12 -9.82 41.29
CA MET A 1 11.46 -10.65 40.25
C MET A 1 9.98 -10.34 40.36
N LEU A 2 9.32 -9.55 39.51
CA LEU A 2 9.49 -9.28 38.08
C LEU A 2 9.67 -7.78 37.83
N SER A 3 10.57 -7.43 36.92
CA SER A 3 10.82 -6.05 36.49
C SER A 3 9.61 -5.53 35.73
N GLY A 4 9.02 -4.43 36.22
CA GLY A 4 8.17 -3.58 35.39
C GLY A 4 9.07 -2.97 34.33
N LEU A 5 8.90 -3.41 33.09
CA LEU A 5 9.50 -2.76 31.93
C LEU A 5 8.65 -1.51 31.66
N ASP A 6 9.03 -0.45 32.35
CA ASP A 6 9.16 0.91 31.83
C ASP A 6 8.79 1.02 30.33
N CYS A 7 7.53 1.31 30.06
CA CYS A 7 7.10 1.83 28.75
C CYS A 7 7.16 3.36 28.80
N ASP A 8 8.22 3.93 29.38
CA ASP A 8 8.61 5.32 29.17
C ASP A 8 9.45 5.39 27.89
N GLN A 9 8.83 5.03 26.78
CA GLN A 9 9.17 5.63 25.51
C GLN A 9 8.11 6.68 25.28
N GLU A 10 8.46 7.91 25.68
CA GLU A 10 7.87 9.13 25.15
C GLU A 10 7.61 8.88 23.67
N LEU A 11 6.34 8.71 23.31
CA LEU A 11 5.93 8.69 21.92
C LEU A 11 6.59 9.93 21.33
N PRO A 12 7.54 9.82 20.37
CA PRO A 12 7.86 11.00 19.59
C PRO A 12 6.51 11.45 19.07
N SER A 13 6.14 12.69 19.41
CA SER A 13 5.00 13.38 18.82
C SER A 13 4.88 12.86 17.41
N CYS A 14 3.84 12.07 17.13
CA CYS A 14 3.49 11.73 15.77
C CYS A 14 3.00 13.05 15.16
N GLU A 15 3.94 13.98 14.92
CA GLU A 15 3.95 14.72 13.69
C GLU A 15 3.65 13.67 12.64
N GLU A 16 2.65 14.00 11.85
CA GLU A 16 2.12 13.31 10.70
C GLU A 16 3.25 13.01 9.69
N ASN A 17 4.21 12.18 10.11
CA ASN A 17 5.16 11.52 9.27
C ASN A 17 4.31 10.44 8.61
N THR A 18 3.55 10.89 7.61
CA THR A 18 3.27 10.09 6.44
C THR A 18 4.60 9.46 6.09
N VAL A 19 4.82 8.24 6.58
CA VAL A 19 5.97 7.45 6.17
C VAL A 19 5.69 7.19 4.71
N SER A 20 6.19 8.11 3.90
CA SER A 20 6.47 7.89 2.51
C SER A 20 7.54 6.82 2.51
N ILE A 21 7.10 5.58 2.75
CA ILE A 21 7.83 4.37 2.46
C ILE A 21 8.46 4.66 1.10
N ASP A 22 9.78 4.46 1.03
CA ASP A 22 10.68 4.76 -0.08
C ASP A 22 10.13 4.40 -1.47
N PHE A 23 9.09 3.58 -1.51
CA PHE A 23 8.14 3.42 -2.59
C PHE A 23 7.67 4.72 -3.29
N ARG A 24 7.52 5.88 -2.63
CA ARG A 24 7.20 7.16 -3.33
C ARG A 24 8.42 7.77 -4.04
N ALA A 25 9.63 7.42 -3.60
CA ALA A 25 10.89 7.88 -4.21
C ALA A 25 11.32 7.02 -5.41
N ARG A 26 10.79 5.79 -5.52
CA ARG A 26 11.03 4.87 -6.66
C ARG A 26 10.28 5.32 -7.90
N SER A 27 10.82 4.96 -9.06
CA SER A 27 10.15 5.23 -10.33
C SER A 27 8.88 4.39 -10.47
N SER A 28 7.90 4.88 -11.24
CA SER A 28 6.66 4.13 -11.53
C SER A 28 6.93 2.76 -12.16
N MET A 29 8.03 2.64 -12.91
CA MET A 29 8.48 1.38 -13.50
C MET A 29 8.92 0.36 -12.43
N GLU A 30 9.80 0.77 -11.51
CA GLU A 30 10.25 -0.10 -10.41
C GLU A 30 9.09 -0.50 -9.51
N ILE A 31 8.20 0.46 -9.19
CA ILE A 31 6.99 0.20 -8.43
C ILE A 31 6.13 -0.86 -9.12
N ARG A 32 5.91 -0.73 -10.43
CA ARG A 32 5.15 -1.73 -11.21
C ARG A 32 5.81 -3.10 -11.13
N GLU A 33 7.13 -3.19 -11.28
CA GLU A 33 7.85 -4.45 -11.18
C GLU A 33 7.67 -5.10 -9.80
N GLU A 34 7.69 -4.31 -8.72
CA GLU A 34 7.39 -4.79 -7.37
C GLU A 34 5.94 -5.27 -7.25
N LEU A 35 4.96 -4.53 -7.78
CA LEU A 35 3.56 -4.94 -7.77
C LEU A 35 3.33 -6.24 -8.56
N LEU A 36 4.06 -6.45 -9.66
CA LEU A 36 3.96 -7.65 -10.49
C LEU A 36 4.58 -8.89 -9.85
N LYS A 37 5.39 -8.74 -8.79
CA LYS A 37 5.90 -9.87 -8.00
C LYS A 37 4.84 -10.47 -7.09
N ASP A 38 3.80 -9.71 -6.75
CA ASP A 38 2.67 -10.16 -5.96
C ASP A 38 1.60 -10.74 -6.89
N GLU A 39 1.30 -12.04 -6.75
CA GLU A 39 0.37 -12.75 -7.63
C GLU A 39 -1.04 -12.16 -7.62
N ASP A 40 -1.50 -11.62 -6.49
CA ASP A 40 -2.84 -11.06 -6.39
C ASP A 40 -2.91 -9.67 -7.03
N LEU A 41 -1.89 -8.85 -6.85
CA LEU A 41 -1.80 -7.55 -7.51
C LEU A 41 -1.55 -7.69 -9.01
N GLN A 42 -0.76 -8.68 -9.43
CA GLN A 42 -0.56 -9.02 -10.83
C GLN A 42 -1.88 -9.38 -11.52
N LYS A 43 -2.76 -10.16 -10.88
CA LYS A 43 -4.10 -10.48 -11.43
C LYS A 43 -4.94 -9.22 -11.63
N ILE A 44 -4.89 -8.28 -10.68
CA ILE A 44 -5.63 -7.01 -10.78
C ILE A 44 -5.08 -6.16 -11.93
N ILE A 45 -3.76 -5.99 -12.01
CA ILE A 45 -3.08 -5.27 -13.08
C ILE A 45 -3.42 -5.88 -14.45
N HIS A 46 -3.38 -7.20 -14.55
CA HIS A 46 -3.74 -7.90 -15.78
C HIS A 46 -5.21 -7.67 -16.17
N CYS A 47 -6.13 -7.65 -15.20
CA CYS A 47 -7.54 -7.29 -15.46
C CYS A 47 -7.69 -5.86 -16.02
N PHE A 48 -6.90 -4.90 -15.51
CA PHE A 48 -6.90 -3.52 -16.01
C PHE A 48 -6.30 -3.41 -17.43
N GLU A 49 -5.20 -4.11 -17.71
CA GLU A 49 -4.50 -4.04 -19.02
C GLU A 49 -5.23 -4.83 -20.12
N ASN A 50 -5.72 -6.03 -19.83
CA ASN A 50 -6.34 -6.90 -20.84
C ASN A 50 -7.76 -6.44 -21.20
N ASN A 51 -8.29 -5.43 -20.50
CA ASN A 51 -9.66 -4.94 -20.65
C ASN A 51 -10.65 -6.12 -20.65
N ASP A 52 -10.42 -7.11 -19.77
CA ASP A 52 -11.29 -8.27 -19.62
C ASP A 52 -12.67 -7.74 -19.24
N LYS A 53 -13.57 -7.67 -20.23
CA LYS A 53 -14.79 -6.84 -20.20
C LYS A 53 -15.88 -7.41 -19.28
N ASP A 54 -15.58 -8.51 -18.62
CA ASP A 54 -16.55 -9.35 -17.97
C ASP A 54 -16.32 -9.27 -16.45
N VAL A 55 -17.03 -8.34 -15.82
CA VAL A 55 -17.29 -8.27 -14.36
C VAL A 55 -16.11 -7.81 -13.47
N ASN A 56 -14.86 -8.19 -13.75
CA ASN A 56 -13.75 -7.90 -12.84
C ASN A 56 -13.38 -6.41 -12.78
N HIS A 57 -13.34 -5.71 -13.92
CA HIS A 57 -12.93 -4.31 -13.94
C HIS A 57 -13.87 -3.41 -13.13
N ALA A 58 -15.19 -3.60 -13.27
CA ALA A 58 -16.18 -2.88 -12.47
C ALA A 58 -16.05 -3.25 -10.97
N SER A 59 -15.87 -4.53 -10.65
CA SER A 59 -15.68 -4.98 -9.26
C SER A 59 -14.46 -4.35 -8.60
N TRP A 60 -13.35 -4.20 -9.33
CA TRP A 60 -12.13 -3.55 -8.81
C TRP A 60 -12.32 -2.03 -8.64
N LEU A 61 -13.02 -1.37 -9.56
CA LEU A 61 -13.37 0.05 -9.42
C LEU A 61 -14.33 0.30 -8.24
N GLU A 62 -15.31 -0.58 -8.02
CA GLU A 62 -16.21 -0.52 -6.85
C GLU A 62 -15.45 -0.71 -5.54
N ARG A 63 -14.42 -1.56 -5.54
CA ARG A 63 -13.45 -1.70 -4.45
C ARG A 63 -12.46 -0.53 -4.35
N ARG A 64 -12.69 0.52 -5.15
CA ARG A 64 -11.89 1.75 -5.24
C ARG A 64 -10.43 1.52 -5.59
N TYR A 65 -10.13 0.49 -6.39
CA TYR A 65 -8.82 0.34 -7.01
C TYR A 65 -8.71 1.20 -8.26
N LEU A 66 -7.57 1.84 -8.44
CA LEU A 66 -7.26 2.71 -9.56
C LEU A 66 -5.91 2.31 -10.16
N MET A 67 -5.84 2.20 -11.47
CA MET A 67 -4.59 1.94 -12.19
C MET A 67 -4.09 3.23 -12.85
N ASN A 68 -2.87 3.67 -12.51
CA ASN A 68 -2.24 4.83 -13.12
C ASN A 68 -0.84 4.46 -13.63
N GLN A 69 -0.63 4.54 -14.96
CA GLN A 69 0.67 4.28 -15.60
C GLN A 69 1.33 2.93 -15.24
N GLY A 70 0.55 1.89 -14.97
CA GLY A 70 1.08 0.58 -14.56
C GLY A 70 1.16 0.37 -13.04
N VAL A 71 0.85 1.40 -12.25
CA VAL A 71 0.90 1.39 -10.79
C VAL A 71 -0.51 1.34 -10.22
N LEU A 72 -0.72 0.48 -9.22
CA LEU A 72 -2.01 0.28 -8.59
C LEU A 72 -2.16 1.14 -7.33
N TYR A 73 -3.27 1.86 -7.26
CA TYR A 73 -3.67 2.70 -6.14
C TYR A 73 -5.01 2.21 -5.58
N ARG A 74 -5.29 2.55 -4.32
CA ARG A 74 -6.57 2.30 -3.65
C ARG A 74 -7.00 3.54 -2.88
N TYR A 75 -8.25 3.93 -3.01
CA TYR A 75 -8.81 4.95 -2.11
C TYR A 75 -9.14 4.34 -0.76
N SER A 76 -8.79 5.05 0.31
CA SER A 76 -9.19 4.67 1.66
C SER A 76 -10.68 4.96 1.92
N HIS A 77 -11.30 4.15 2.76
CA HIS A 77 -12.71 4.32 3.14
C HIS A 77 -12.86 5.35 4.27
N ASP A 78 -11.84 5.47 5.11
CA ASP A 78 -11.81 6.29 6.32
C ASP A 78 -11.26 7.71 6.11
N SER A 79 -10.61 7.97 4.97
CA SER A 79 -10.07 9.29 4.69
C SER A 79 -11.15 10.17 4.07
N GLU A 80 -11.43 11.31 4.69
CA GLU A 80 -12.21 12.39 4.07
C GLU A 80 -11.52 12.93 2.79
N SER A 81 -10.23 12.63 2.63
CA SER A 81 -9.44 12.91 1.44
C SER A 81 -9.80 11.96 0.30
N GLU A 82 -10.24 12.51 -0.82
CA GLU A 82 -10.44 11.81 -2.11
C GLU A 82 -9.10 11.47 -2.80
N GLU A 83 -8.08 11.12 -2.03
CA GLU A 83 -6.73 10.85 -2.53
C GLU A 83 -6.47 9.35 -2.62
N ALA A 84 -5.98 8.91 -3.78
CA ALA A 84 -5.65 7.50 -4.01
C ALA A 84 -4.29 7.19 -3.37
N GLN A 85 -4.25 6.20 -2.48
CA GLN A 85 -3.02 5.75 -1.84
C GLN A 85 -2.40 4.60 -2.62
N LEU A 86 -1.08 4.54 -2.62
CA LEU A 86 -0.34 3.50 -3.33
C LEU A 86 -0.53 2.15 -2.65
N VAL A 87 -0.85 1.12 -3.43
CA VAL A 87 -0.97 -0.23 -2.89
C VAL A 87 0.43 -0.78 -2.64
N VAL A 88 0.71 -1.18 -1.40
CA VAL A 88 1.99 -1.80 -1.04
C VAL A 88 1.86 -3.32 -1.19
N PRO A 89 2.70 -3.97 -2.00
CA PRO A 89 2.68 -5.42 -2.17
C PRO A 89 3.08 -6.15 -0.89
N SER A 90 2.58 -7.38 -0.74
CA SER A 90 2.63 -8.11 0.53
C SER A 90 4.06 -8.31 1.05
N HIS A 91 5.03 -8.56 0.17
CA HIS A 91 6.44 -8.73 0.53
C HIS A 91 7.10 -7.44 1.04
N GLU A 92 6.70 -6.28 0.51
CA GLU A 92 7.18 -4.99 1.02
C GLU A 92 6.50 -4.65 2.34
N ARG A 93 5.21 -4.99 2.53
CA ARG A 93 4.55 -4.80 3.83
C ARG A 93 5.27 -5.52 4.95
N ASP A 94 5.71 -6.76 4.71
CA ASP A 94 6.45 -7.55 5.69
C ASP A 94 7.77 -6.86 6.07
N LYS A 95 8.45 -6.29 5.06
CA LYS A 95 9.67 -5.51 5.26
C LYS A 95 9.40 -4.23 6.06
N ILE A 96 8.34 -3.48 5.73
CA ILE A 96 7.95 -2.25 6.43
C ILE A 96 7.53 -2.56 7.86
N LEU A 97 6.77 -3.63 8.10
CA LEU A 97 6.40 -4.09 9.43
C LEU A 97 7.64 -4.43 10.27
N LYS A 98 8.66 -5.00 9.63
CA LYS A 98 9.93 -5.31 10.29
C LYS A 98 10.78 -4.07 10.59
N GLU A 99 10.82 -3.11 9.68
CA GLU A 99 11.58 -1.85 9.85
C GLU A 99 10.84 -0.85 10.75
N HIS A 100 9.52 -0.88 10.75
CA HIS A 100 8.64 0.03 11.47
C HIS A 100 7.42 -0.72 12.06
N PRO A 101 7.61 -1.43 13.18
CA PRO A 101 6.56 -2.21 13.83
C PRO A 101 5.39 -1.38 14.37
N CYS A 102 5.52 -0.05 14.44
CA CYS A 102 4.48 0.86 14.93
C CYS A 102 3.61 1.49 13.82
N LEU A 103 3.79 1.12 12.54
CA LEU A 103 3.07 1.73 11.40
C LEU A 103 1.80 0.98 10.96
N PHE A 104 1.39 -0.06 11.68
CA PHE A 104 0.17 -0.84 11.39
C PHE A 104 -0.61 -1.16 12.67
#